data_AF-A0A1G5WII0-F1
#
_entry.id   AF-A0A1G5WII0-F1
#
_cell.length_a   1.000
_cell.length_b   1.000
_cell.length_c   1.000
_cell.angle_alpha   90.00
_cell.angle_beta   90.00
_cell.angle_gamma   90.00
#
_symmetry.space_group_name_H-M   'P 1'
#
loop_
_entity.id
_entity.type
_entity.pdbx_description
1 polymer ?
#
loop_
_entity_poly.entity_id
_entity_poly.type
_entity_poly.pdbx_seq_one_letter_code
_entity_poly.pdbx_strand_id
1 'polypeptide(L)'
;MKVAKTISTFTNPPIISIPLFFIICLILAKDNIWEFPMLELVSLVFTSILPMAIILYWAKRTGSDKDISNREDRFTPLIIGSASYFIGFLISMFLGLNQFLTVTLLCYAINTFIVMLITRHWKISVHTTGLAGPVCALIILAGPFGAIFAVLYPILIWSRVTLKKHTMAQAIAGGVQGFILASFELYLFIFLFNLNVVNIYPFAYVCAFILAIVFTPVVLGIFTYMGINNPLIFYLTEIIGLCFFMAVTPIDVTLIYVIISITSILISNYAGESFAWYNIIKLK
;
A
#
# COMPACT_ATOMS: atom_id res chain seq x y z
N MET A 1 -11.86 14.06 -13.50
CA MET A 1 -10.72 13.47 -14.28
C MET A 1 -9.35 14.06 -13.94
N LYS A 2 -9.14 15.39 -13.96
CA LYS A 2 -7.81 15.99 -13.67
C LYS A 2 -7.25 15.57 -12.30
N VAL A 3 -8.06 15.65 -11.24
CA VAL A 3 -7.66 15.27 -9.87
C VAL A 3 -7.26 13.80 -9.77
N ALA A 4 -8.05 12.87 -10.33
CA ALA A 4 -7.69 11.45 -10.36
C ALA A 4 -6.34 11.21 -11.06
N LYS A 5 -6.08 11.89 -12.18
CA LYS A 5 -4.79 11.78 -12.89
C LYS A 5 -3.62 12.32 -12.05
N THR A 6 -3.82 13.43 -11.34
CA THR A 6 -2.82 13.99 -10.42
C THR A 6 -2.51 13.00 -9.30
N ILE A 7 -3.55 12.49 -8.61
CA ILE A 7 -3.39 11.48 -7.56
C ILE A 7 -2.63 10.29 -8.12
N SER A 8 -3.11 9.69 -9.21
CA SER A 8 -2.47 8.53 -9.82
C SER A 8 -0.99 8.75 -10.18
N THR A 9 -0.61 9.98 -10.52
CA THR A 9 0.78 10.29 -10.87
C THR A 9 1.63 10.32 -9.61
N PHE A 10 1.22 11.05 -8.57
CA PHE A 10 1.97 11.14 -7.31
C PHE A 10 1.95 9.85 -6.50
N THR A 11 0.91 9.02 -6.65
CA THR A 11 0.79 7.72 -6.00
C THR A 11 1.38 6.58 -6.85
N ASN A 12 2.11 6.88 -7.92
CA ASN A 12 2.85 5.85 -8.65
C ASN A 12 3.88 5.23 -7.69
N PRO A 13 4.01 3.88 -7.58
CA PRO A 13 4.83 3.24 -6.55
C PRO A 13 6.23 3.83 -6.32
N PRO A 14 7.04 4.13 -7.35
CA PRO A 14 8.35 4.71 -7.12
C PRO A 14 8.30 6.16 -6.61
N ILE A 15 7.24 6.92 -6.92
CA ILE A 15 7.09 8.31 -6.46
C ILE A 15 6.60 8.36 -5.02
N ILE A 16 5.57 7.59 -4.68
CA ILE A 16 5.03 7.57 -3.31
C ILE A 16 6.00 6.92 -2.31
N SER A 17 6.88 6.05 -2.79
CA SER A 17 7.95 5.47 -1.97
C SER A 17 8.92 6.54 -1.45
N ILE A 18 9.16 7.64 -2.18
CA ILE A 18 10.09 8.71 -1.76
C ILE A 18 9.71 9.27 -0.37
N PRO A 19 8.54 9.91 -0.18
CA PRO A 19 8.21 10.48 1.13
C PRO A 19 8.03 9.41 2.21
N LEU A 20 7.55 8.21 1.88
CA LEU A 20 7.31 7.17 2.87
C LEU A 20 8.62 6.55 3.38
N PHE A 21 9.56 6.22 2.48
CA PHE A 21 10.89 5.75 2.88
C PHE A 21 11.70 6.85 3.56
N PHE A 22 11.57 8.10 3.14
CA PHE A 22 12.20 9.22 3.85
C PHE A 22 11.80 9.24 5.33
N ILE A 23 10.51 9.07 5.64
CA ILE A 23 10.02 9.00 7.02
C ILE A 23 10.53 7.72 7.72
N ILE A 24 10.52 6.57 7.05
CA ILE A 24 11.08 5.32 7.60
C ILE A 24 12.55 5.52 7.97
N CYS A 25 13.37 6.05 7.05
CA CYS A 25 14.79 6.31 7.26
C CYS A 25 15.02 7.31 8.41
N LEU A 26 14.20 8.35 8.53
CA LEU A 26 14.27 9.29 9.66
C LEU A 26 13.97 8.61 11.00
N ILE A 27 12.96 7.74 11.05
CA ILE A 27 12.63 6.99 12.27
C ILE A 27 13.77 6.05 12.64
N LEU A 28 14.34 5.33 11.66
CA LEU A 28 15.43 4.39 11.88
C LEU A 28 16.74 5.07 12.29
N ALA A 29 16.99 6.30 11.82
CA ALA A 29 18.17 7.08 12.16
C ALA A 29 17.99 7.98 13.40
N LYS A 30 16.91 7.80 14.17
CA LYS A 30 16.58 8.68 15.32
C LYS A 30 17.70 8.75 16.36
N ASP A 31 18.34 7.62 16.66
CA ASP A 31 19.39 7.55 17.68
C ASP A 31 20.77 7.97 17.12
N ASN A 32 20.94 7.91 15.79
CA ASN A 32 22.16 8.30 15.10
C ASN A 32 21.85 8.90 13.72
N ILE A 33 21.64 10.22 13.67
CA ILE A 33 21.23 10.91 12.43
C ILE A 33 22.24 10.79 11.28
N TRP A 34 23.48 10.42 11.56
CA TRP A 34 24.51 10.19 10.54
C TRP A 34 24.26 8.93 9.70
N GLU A 35 23.41 8.01 10.16
CA GLU A 35 22.96 6.86 9.35
C GLU A 35 21.97 7.29 8.26
N PHE A 36 21.22 8.37 8.49
CA PHE A 36 20.14 8.81 7.62
C PHE A 36 20.55 8.96 6.14
N PRO A 37 21.65 9.65 5.77
CA PRO A 37 21.99 9.85 4.37
C PRO A 37 22.23 8.53 3.62
N MET A 38 22.81 7.52 4.27
CA MET A 38 23.09 6.24 3.62
C MET A 38 21.84 5.36 3.53
N LEU A 39 21.02 5.34 4.59
CA LEU A 39 19.71 4.67 4.58
C LEU A 39 18.83 5.25 3.45
N GLU A 40 18.76 6.58 3.37
CA GLU A 40 17.93 7.27 2.39
C GLU A 40 18.49 7.19 0.97
N LEU A 41 19.82 7.21 0.79
CA LEU A 41 20.41 7.00 -0.52
C LEU A 41 20.06 5.62 -1.09
N VAL A 42 20.21 4.58 -0.27
CA VAL A 42 19.90 3.20 -0.69
C VAL A 42 18.40 3.03 -0.90
N SER A 43 17.55 3.52 0.00
CA SER A 43 16.10 3.46 -0.18
C SER A 43 15.67 4.19 -1.46
N LEU A 44 16.13 5.43 -1.69
CA LEU A 44 15.77 6.26 -2.83
C LEU A 44 16.21 5.64 -4.15
N VAL A 45 17.45 5.12 -4.23
CA VAL A 45 17.97 4.51 -5.45
C VAL A 45 17.16 3.28 -5.83
N PHE A 46 16.96 2.35 -4.88
CA PHE A 46 16.39 1.04 -5.19
C PHE A 46 14.87 0.99 -5.15
N THR A 47 14.22 1.88 -4.38
CA THR A 47 12.74 1.93 -4.28
C THR A 47 12.10 2.93 -5.23
N SER A 48 12.85 3.95 -5.68
CA SER A 48 12.31 5.06 -6.47
C SER A 48 13.03 5.29 -7.79
N ILE A 49 14.32 5.64 -7.77
CA ILE A 49 15.04 6.08 -8.98
C ILE A 49 15.16 4.96 -10.00
N LEU A 50 15.69 3.81 -9.60
CA LEU A 50 15.93 2.69 -10.51
C LEU A 50 14.61 2.09 -11.04
N PRO A 51 13.59 1.79 -10.19
CA PRO A 51 12.28 1.35 -10.69
C PRO A 51 11.62 2.36 -11.63
N MET A 52 11.69 3.67 -11.35
CA MET A 52 11.14 4.69 -12.24
C MET A 52 11.88 4.73 -13.58
N ALA A 53 13.22 4.66 -13.56
CA ALA A 53 14.03 4.61 -14.77
C ALA A 53 13.67 3.40 -15.64
N ILE A 54 13.48 2.23 -15.02
CA ILE A 54 13.04 0.99 -15.70
C ILE A 54 11.67 1.19 -16.35
N ILE A 55 10.70 1.74 -15.62
CA ILE A 55 9.34 1.99 -16.13
C ILE A 55 9.38 2.96 -17.31
N LEU A 56 10.12 4.07 -17.20
CA LEU A 56 10.23 5.08 -18.26
C LEU A 56 10.93 4.54 -19.50
N TYR A 57 12.03 3.80 -19.31
CA TYR A 57 12.74 3.14 -20.40
C TYR A 57 11.85 2.13 -21.13
N TRP A 58 11.15 1.28 -20.38
CA TRP A 58 10.30 0.24 -20.97
C TRP A 58 9.10 0.85 -21.69
N ALA A 59 8.42 1.82 -21.08
CA ALA A 59 7.32 2.54 -21.69
C ALA A 59 7.73 3.20 -23.01
N LYS A 60 8.92 3.83 -23.07
CA LYS A 60 9.47 4.40 -24.30
C LYS A 60 9.76 3.33 -25.35
N ARG A 61 10.31 2.18 -24.94
CA ARG A 61 10.69 1.08 -25.84
C ARG A 61 9.49 0.38 -26.47
N THR A 62 8.40 0.20 -25.72
CA THR A 62 7.20 -0.51 -26.19
C THR A 62 6.09 0.40 -26.70
N GLY A 63 6.26 1.73 -26.60
CA GLY A 63 5.19 2.69 -26.89
C GLY A 63 4.04 2.64 -25.88
N SER A 64 4.23 1.96 -24.75
CA SER A 64 3.25 1.85 -23.67
C SER A 64 3.20 3.13 -22.83
N ASP A 65 2.10 3.30 -22.09
CA ASP A 65 2.02 4.34 -21.07
C ASP A 65 2.84 3.99 -19.81
N LYS A 66 3.09 4.99 -18.96
CA LYS A 66 3.88 4.86 -17.71
C LYS A 66 3.25 3.90 -16.67
N ASP A 67 2.00 3.52 -16.88
CA ASP A 67 1.28 2.53 -16.04
C ASP A 67 1.42 1.09 -16.56
N ILE A 68 2.07 0.93 -17.72
CA ILE A 68 2.23 -0.32 -18.46
C ILE A 68 0.88 -1.06 -18.48
N SER A 69 -0.10 -0.40 -19.08
CA SER A 69 -1.52 -0.77 -18.94
C SER A 69 -1.82 -2.17 -19.48
N ASN A 70 -1.08 -2.62 -20.49
CA ASN A 70 -1.15 -3.97 -21.03
C ASN A 70 -0.51 -4.96 -20.07
N ARG A 71 -1.28 -5.96 -19.66
CA ARG A 71 -0.83 -6.97 -18.69
C ARG A 71 0.39 -7.75 -19.21
N GLU A 72 0.41 -8.06 -20.50
CA GLU A 72 1.46 -8.84 -21.16
C GLU A 72 2.82 -8.12 -21.12
N ASP A 73 2.82 -6.79 -21.13
CA ASP A 73 4.02 -5.97 -21.09
C ASP A 73 4.59 -5.79 -19.66
N ARG A 74 3.88 -6.27 -18.62
CA ARG A 74 4.25 -6.04 -17.21
C ARG A 74 5.28 -7.00 -16.66
N PHE A 75 5.45 -8.17 -17.28
CA PHE A 75 6.34 -9.20 -16.75
C PHE A 75 7.77 -8.67 -16.58
N THR A 76 8.34 -8.10 -17.64
CA THR A 76 9.73 -7.62 -17.65
C THR A 76 9.97 -6.45 -16.70
N PRO A 77 9.14 -5.38 -16.68
CA PRO A 77 9.28 -4.32 -15.68
C PRO A 77 9.19 -4.81 -14.24
N LEU A 78 8.30 -5.77 -13.94
CA LEU A 78 8.11 -6.26 -12.58
C LEU A 78 9.26 -7.17 -12.13
N ILE A 79 9.80 -8.04 -13.00
CA ILE A 79 10.95 -8.87 -12.62
C ILE A 79 12.22 -8.02 -12.43
N ILE A 80 12.45 -7.03 -13.29
CA ILE A 80 13.60 -6.12 -13.16
C ILE A 80 13.41 -5.23 -11.92
N GLY A 81 12.20 -4.75 -11.65
CA GLY A 81 11.88 -4.01 -10.43
C GLY A 81 12.09 -4.84 -9.16
N SER A 82 11.65 -6.10 -9.15
CA SER A 82 11.91 -7.04 -8.06
C SER A 82 13.41 -7.28 -7.86
N ALA A 83 14.18 -7.45 -8.95
CA ALA A 83 15.63 -7.58 -8.89
C ALA A 83 16.31 -6.31 -8.36
N SER A 84 15.80 -5.12 -8.70
CA SER A 84 16.27 -3.83 -8.12
C SER A 84 16.15 -3.83 -6.60
N TYR A 85 14.98 -4.19 -6.06
CA TYR A 85 14.79 -4.27 -4.60
C TYR A 85 15.71 -5.31 -3.95
N PHE A 86 15.89 -6.46 -4.60
CA PHE A 86 16.78 -7.51 -4.11
C PHE A 86 18.25 -7.07 -4.08
N ILE A 87 18.72 -6.37 -5.12
CA ILE A 87 20.07 -5.79 -5.14
C ILE A 87 20.22 -4.73 -4.03
N GLY A 88 19.20 -3.90 -3.82
CA GLY A 88 19.16 -2.95 -2.70
C GLY A 88 19.32 -3.67 -1.35
N PHE A 89 18.60 -4.76 -1.13
CA PHE A 89 18.75 -5.62 0.05
C PHE A 89 20.19 -6.14 0.22
N LEU A 90 20.81 -6.70 -0.84
CA LEU A 90 22.18 -7.20 -0.77
C LEU A 90 23.19 -6.10 -0.44
N ILE A 91 23.00 -4.91 -1.01
CA ILE A 91 23.84 -3.74 -0.73
C ILE A 91 23.64 -3.27 0.71
N SER A 92 22.40 -3.21 1.20
CA SER A 92 22.13 -2.87 2.61
C SER A 92 22.78 -3.86 3.57
N MET A 93 22.74 -5.16 3.27
CA MET A 93 23.46 -6.18 4.06
C MET A 93 24.97 -5.98 4.02
N PHE A 94 25.55 -5.79 2.83
CA PHE A 94 26.98 -5.63 2.64
C PHE A 94 27.53 -4.39 3.37
N LEU A 95 26.77 -3.30 3.37
CA LEU A 95 27.12 -2.05 4.04
C LEU A 95 26.79 -2.05 5.55
N GLY A 96 26.15 -3.10 6.07
CA GLY A 96 25.74 -3.18 7.47
C GLY A 96 24.71 -2.11 7.86
N LEU A 97 23.79 -1.76 6.95
CA LEU A 97 22.74 -0.79 7.24
C LEU A 97 21.71 -1.33 8.26
N ASN A 98 20.80 -0.46 8.70
CA ASN A 98 19.74 -0.82 9.62
C ASN A 98 18.99 -2.09 9.18
N GLN A 99 18.87 -3.06 10.09
CA GLN A 99 18.32 -4.38 9.81
C GLN A 99 16.86 -4.30 9.32
N PHE A 100 16.07 -3.38 9.86
CA PHE A 100 14.66 -3.22 9.47
C PHE A 100 14.52 -2.72 8.03
N LEU A 101 15.29 -1.70 7.62
CA LEU A 101 15.30 -1.24 6.22
C LEU A 101 15.75 -2.37 5.29
N THR A 102 16.79 -3.09 5.69
CA THR A 102 17.36 -4.19 4.91
C THR A 102 16.30 -5.26 4.61
N VAL A 103 15.60 -5.78 5.63
CA VAL A 103 14.53 -6.77 5.38
C VAL A 103 13.30 -6.17 4.71
N THR A 104 13.03 -4.88 4.88
CA THR A 104 11.96 -4.19 4.14
C THR A 104 12.22 -4.24 2.62
N LEU A 105 13.46 -4.04 2.18
CA LEU A 105 13.84 -4.17 0.77
C LEU A 105 13.67 -5.60 0.25
N LEU A 106 13.97 -6.61 1.07
CA LEU A 106 13.70 -8.01 0.74
C LEU A 106 12.19 -8.29 0.60
N CYS A 107 11.37 -7.79 1.53
CA CYS A 107 9.92 -7.90 1.45
C CYS A 107 9.38 -7.25 0.18
N TYR A 108 9.91 -6.09 -0.22
CA TYR A 108 9.55 -5.43 -1.47
C TYR A 108 9.86 -6.27 -2.71
N ALA A 109 11.03 -6.92 -2.72
CA ALA A 109 11.42 -7.83 -3.78
C ALA A 109 10.42 -8.99 -3.92
N ILE A 110 10.11 -9.65 -2.79
CA ILE A 110 9.20 -10.80 -2.73
C ILE A 110 7.76 -10.40 -3.08
N ASN A 111 7.24 -9.31 -2.50
CA ASN A 111 5.92 -8.80 -2.81
C ASN A 111 5.77 -8.47 -4.30
N THR A 112 6.76 -7.82 -4.89
CA THR A 112 6.73 -7.46 -6.32
C THR A 112 6.82 -8.70 -7.20
N PHE A 113 7.59 -9.70 -6.79
CA PHE A 113 7.64 -11.00 -7.46
C PHE A 113 6.29 -11.73 -7.40
N ILE A 114 5.62 -11.73 -6.25
CA ILE A 114 4.28 -12.31 -6.11
C ILE A 114 3.26 -11.56 -6.96
N VAL A 115 3.30 -10.22 -6.97
CA VAL A 115 2.48 -9.40 -7.88
C VAL A 115 2.71 -9.77 -9.33
N MET A 116 3.96 -9.99 -9.74
CA MET A 116 4.29 -10.45 -11.09
C MET A 116 3.66 -11.80 -11.41
N LEU A 117 3.72 -12.77 -10.49
CA LEU A 117 3.08 -14.08 -10.67
C LEU A 117 1.56 -13.96 -10.79
N ILE A 118 0.92 -13.19 -9.91
CA ILE A 118 -0.54 -12.93 -9.96
C ILE A 118 -0.91 -12.24 -11.28
N THR A 119 -0.11 -11.25 -11.69
CA THR A 119 -0.35 -10.45 -12.91
C THR A 119 -0.31 -11.29 -14.18
N ARG A 120 0.28 -12.49 -14.20
CA ARG A 120 0.16 -13.42 -15.35
C ARG A 120 -1.28 -13.86 -15.60
N HIS A 121 -2.08 -14.00 -14.54
CA HIS A 121 -3.46 -14.50 -14.62
C HIS A 121 -4.50 -13.39 -14.37
N TRP A 122 -4.22 -12.46 -13.47
CA TRP A 122 -5.17 -11.41 -13.07
C TRP A 122 -4.46 -10.08 -12.78
N LYS A 123 -4.92 -8.99 -13.38
CA LYS A 123 -4.26 -7.66 -13.37
C LYS A 123 -4.43 -6.94 -12.02
N ILE A 124 -3.83 -7.48 -10.96
CA ILE A 124 -3.79 -6.88 -9.62
C ILE A 124 -3.15 -5.49 -9.66
N SER A 125 -3.56 -4.60 -8.75
CA SER A 125 -3.07 -3.23 -8.76
C SER A 125 -1.74 -3.08 -8.01
N VAL A 126 -0.67 -2.97 -8.80
CA VAL A 126 0.68 -2.67 -8.29
C VAL A 126 0.74 -1.33 -7.55
N HIS A 127 -0.16 -0.38 -7.88
CA HIS A 127 -0.21 0.91 -7.21
C HIS A 127 -0.64 0.79 -5.76
N THR A 128 -1.73 0.05 -5.50
CA THR A 128 -2.22 -0.16 -4.13
C THR A 128 -1.30 -1.09 -3.35
N THR A 129 -0.69 -2.11 -3.99
CA THR A 129 0.35 -2.94 -3.35
C THR A 129 1.56 -2.08 -2.95
N GLY A 130 2.03 -1.23 -3.86
CA GLY A 130 3.19 -0.36 -3.64
C GLY A 130 2.97 0.72 -2.58
N LEU A 131 1.72 1.12 -2.34
CA LEU A 131 1.35 1.97 -1.20
C LEU A 131 1.29 1.17 0.12
N ALA A 132 0.77 -0.06 0.09
CA ALA A 132 0.53 -0.85 1.28
C ALA A 132 1.82 -1.31 1.98
N GLY A 133 2.86 -1.71 1.23
CA GLY A 133 4.17 -2.10 1.78
C GLY A 133 4.82 -1.05 2.70
N PRO A 134 5.07 0.19 2.25
CA PRO A 134 5.71 1.22 3.06
C PRO A 134 4.82 1.71 4.19
N VAL A 135 3.50 1.80 3.96
CA VAL A 135 2.55 2.14 5.03
C VAL A 135 2.56 1.06 6.12
N CYS A 136 2.62 -0.22 5.75
CA CYS A 136 2.76 -1.32 6.71
C CYS A 136 4.07 -1.22 7.51
N ALA A 137 5.18 -0.93 6.84
CA ALA A 137 6.47 -0.72 7.51
C ALA A 137 6.39 0.45 8.52
N LEU A 138 5.73 1.55 8.14
CA LEU A 138 5.47 2.68 9.05
C LEU A 138 4.55 2.30 10.22
N ILE A 139 3.53 1.47 10.01
CA ILE A 139 2.66 0.98 11.11
C ILE A 139 3.50 0.14 12.09
N ILE A 140 4.40 -0.71 11.59
CA ILE A 140 5.27 -1.52 12.45
C ILE A 140 6.20 -0.63 13.28
N LEU A 141 6.76 0.43 12.69
CA LEU A 141 7.70 1.34 13.38
C LEU A 141 7.04 2.41 14.26
N ALA A 142 5.85 2.90 13.88
CA ALA A 142 5.24 4.10 14.44
C ALA A 142 3.75 3.95 14.81
N GLY A 143 3.18 2.75 14.63
CA GLY A 143 1.82 2.40 15.05
C GLY A 143 0.78 3.34 14.45
N PRO A 144 0.01 4.07 15.27
CA PRO A 144 -1.06 4.95 14.78
C PRO A 144 -0.56 6.05 13.86
N PHE A 145 0.65 6.59 14.09
CA PHE A 145 1.23 7.60 13.20
C PHE A 145 1.47 7.05 11.79
N GLY A 146 2.00 5.83 11.69
CA GLY A 146 2.16 5.15 10.42
C GLY A 146 0.83 4.82 9.74
N ALA A 147 -0.18 4.46 10.53
CA ALA A 147 -1.49 4.11 10.02
C ALA A 147 -2.24 5.29 9.38
N ILE A 148 -1.94 6.55 9.74
CA ILE A 148 -2.55 7.74 9.12
C ILE A 148 -2.31 7.77 7.60
N PHE A 149 -1.14 7.33 7.13
CA PHE A 149 -0.82 7.30 5.70
C PHE A 149 -1.72 6.33 4.90
N ALA A 150 -2.41 5.40 5.57
CA ALA A 150 -3.38 4.52 4.94
C ALA A 150 -4.63 5.23 4.41
N VAL A 151 -4.89 6.49 4.79
CA VAL A 151 -5.92 7.36 4.16
C VAL A 151 -5.77 7.42 2.64
N LEU A 152 -4.55 7.30 2.13
CA LEU A 152 -4.27 7.29 0.70
C LEU A 152 -4.87 6.06 0.00
N TYR A 153 -5.17 4.97 0.70
CA TYR A 153 -5.65 3.71 0.13
C TYR A 153 -7.03 3.83 -0.55
N PRO A 154 -8.12 4.26 0.12
CA PRO A 154 -9.41 4.48 -0.55
C PRO A 154 -9.34 5.54 -1.65
N ILE A 155 -8.53 6.60 -1.46
CA ILE A 155 -8.30 7.64 -2.47
C ILE A 155 -7.64 7.06 -3.73
N LEU A 156 -6.67 6.16 -3.54
CA LEU A 156 -5.97 5.49 -4.63
C LEU A 156 -6.89 4.51 -5.36
N ILE A 157 -7.71 3.73 -4.65
CA ILE A 157 -8.72 2.86 -5.26
C ILE A 157 -9.62 3.66 -6.19
N TRP A 158 -10.20 4.77 -5.70
CA TRP A 158 -11.01 5.67 -6.50
C TRP A 158 -10.28 6.14 -7.76
N SER A 159 -9.06 6.67 -7.59
CA SER A 159 -8.24 7.17 -8.69
C SER A 159 -8.03 6.12 -9.79
N ARG A 160 -7.65 4.89 -9.41
CA ARG A 160 -7.37 3.81 -10.37
C ARG A 160 -8.62 3.31 -11.09
N VAL A 161 -9.75 3.23 -10.39
CA VAL A 161 -11.02 2.78 -10.96
C VAL A 161 -11.63 3.84 -11.87
N THR A 162 -11.66 5.11 -11.45
CA THR A 162 -12.17 6.22 -12.26
C THR A 162 -11.36 6.44 -13.53
N LEU A 163 -10.03 6.23 -13.48
CA LEU A 163 -9.18 6.26 -14.68
C LEU A 163 -9.27 4.98 -15.53
N LYS A 164 -10.16 4.05 -15.17
CA LYS A 164 -10.38 2.76 -15.86
C LYS A 164 -9.11 1.92 -15.99
N LYS A 165 -8.18 2.08 -15.03
CA LYS A 165 -6.91 1.36 -15.04
C LYS A 165 -7.01 -0.02 -14.37
N HIS A 166 -7.90 -0.13 -13.39
CA HIS A 166 -8.20 -1.36 -12.66
C HIS A 166 -9.69 -1.44 -12.35
N THR A 167 -10.18 -2.67 -12.19
CA THR A 167 -11.48 -2.91 -11.55
C THR A 167 -11.39 -2.69 -10.03
N MET A 168 -12.54 -2.55 -9.37
CA MET A 168 -12.62 -2.40 -7.92
C MET A 168 -11.90 -3.55 -7.19
N ALA A 169 -12.20 -4.80 -7.60
CA ALA A 169 -11.59 -5.99 -7.03
C ALA A 169 -10.05 -5.98 -7.20
N GLN A 170 -9.55 -5.58 -8.37
CA GLN A 170 -8.11 -5.50 -8.64
C GLN A 170 -7.40 -4.46 -7.77
N ALA A 171 -8.04 -3.32 -7.52
CA ALA A 171 -7.50 -2.25 -6.69
C ALA A 171 -7.53 -2.62 -5.19
N ILE A 172 -8.64 -3.18 -4.70
CA ILE A 172 -8.74 -3.62 -3.31
C ILE A 172 -7.75 -4.76 -3.04
N ALA A 173 -7.77 -5.81 -3.87
CA ALA A 173 -6.92 -6.98 -3.66
C ALA A 173 -5.43 -6.65 -3.66
N GLY A 174 -4.98 -5.68 -4.46
CA GLY A 174 -3.58 -5.24 -4.43
C GLY A 174 -3.17 -4.67 -3.08
N GLY A 175 -3.98 -3.78 -2.50
CA GLY A 175 -3.71 -3.25 -1.17
C GLY A 175 -3.78 -4.30 -0.07
N VAL A 176 -4.82 -5.15 -0.08
CA VAL A 176 -4.98 -6.26 0.89
C VAL A 176 -3.77 -7.20 0.83
N GLN A 177 -3.36 -7.61 -0.38
CA GLN A 177 -2.18 -8.44 -0.58
C GLN A 177 -0.92 -7.76 -0.02
N GLY A 178 -0.70 -6.48 -0.32
CA GLY A 178 0.47 -5.75 0.15
C GLY A 178 0.51 -5.61 1.67
N PHE A 179 -0.60 -5.29 2.33
CA PHE A 179 -0.64 -5.17 3.79
C PHE A 179 -0.40 -6.51 4.49
N ILE A 180 -1.07 -7.57 4.02
CA ILE A 180 -0.96 -8.90 4.63
C ILE A 180 0.44 -9.47 4.45
N LEU A 181 0.99 -9.42 3.23
CA LEU A 181 2.33 -9.97 3.00
C LEU A 181 3.42 -9.13 3.66
N ALA A 182 3.37 -7.79 3.57
CA ALA A 182 4.39 -6.95 4.20
C ALA A 182 4.43 -7.13 5.72
N SER A 183 3.26 -7.20 6.38
CA SER A 183 3.23 -7.47 7.82
C SER A 183 3.78 -8.86 8.13
N PHE A 184 3.25 -9.90 7.49
CA PHE A 184 3.68 -11.26 7.75
C PHE A 184 5.18 -11.47 7.49
N GLU A 185 5.69 -11.03 6.33
CA GLU A 185 7.10 -11.19 5.93
C GLU A 185 8.05 -10.43 6.87
N LEU A 186 7.72 -9.20 7.27
CA LEU A 186 8.58 -8.41 8.16
C LEU A 186 8.74 -9.09 9.52
N TYR A 187 7.65 -9.52 10.17
CA TYR A 187 7.75 -10.25 11.44
C TYR A 187 8.40 -11.61 11.27
N LEU A 188 8.11 -12.31 10.16
CA LEU A 188 8.74 -13.59 9.86
C LEU A 188 10.26 -13.45 9.75
N PHE A 189 10.77 -12.45 9.02
CA PHE A 189 12.21 -12.25 8.87
C PHE A 189 12.87 -11.71 10.13
N ILE A 190 12.21 -10.84 10.89
CA ILE A 190 12.69 -10.41 12.20
C ILE A 190 12.88 -11.62 13.12
N PHE A 191 11.90 -12.54 13.14
CA PHE A 191 11.97 -13.78 13.91
C PHE A 191 13.03 -14.76 13.38
N LEU A 192 12.98 -15.10 12.08
CA LEU A 192 13.85 -16.11 11.48
C LEU A 192 15.33 -15.71 11.49
N PHE A 193 15.63 -14.43 11.29
CA PHE A 193 17.01 -13.94 11.30
C PHE A 193 17.45 -13.42 12.68
N ASN A 194 16.60 -13.55 13.71
CA ASN A 194 16.87 -13.09 15.06
C ASN A 194 17.36 -11.63 15.09
N LEU A 195 16.66 -10.76 14.35
CA LEU A 195 17.04 -9.36 14.18
C LEU A 195 16.76 -8.57 15.45
N ASN A 196 17.70 -7.71 15.82
CA ASN A 196 17.55 -6.83 16.97
C ASN A 196 16.87 -5.52 16.55
N VAL A 197 15.58 -5.61 16.18
CA VAL A 197 14.77 -4.44 15.88
C VAL A 197 14.01 -4.02 17.13
N VAL A 198 14.47 -2.93 17.75
CA VAL A 198 13.85 -2.36 18.95
C VAL A 198 12.73 -1.39 18.54
N ASN A 199 11.72 -1.23 19.39
CA ASN A 199 10.63 -0.26 19.22
C ASN A 199 9.68 -0.53 18.05
N ILE A 200 9.42 -1.80 17.71
CA ILE A 200 8.31 -2.16 16.81
C ILE A 200 7.04 -2.46 17.60
N TYR A 201 5.89 -2.16 17.01
CA TYR A 201 4.60 -2.55 17.57
C TYR A 201 4.42 -4.09 17.52
N PRO A 202 3.58 -4.71 18.37
CA PRO A 202 3.33 -6.14 18.32
C PRO A 202 2.56 -6.57 17.07
N PHE A 203 2.80 -7.78 16.55
CA PHE A 203 2.16 -8.29 15.33
C PHE A 203 0.63 -8.23 15.38
N ALA A 204 0.01 -8.70 16.48
CA ALA A 204 -1.45 -8.66 16.65
C ALA A 204 -2.01 -7.23 16.56
N TYR A 205 -1.25 -6.24 17.01
CA TYR A 205 -1.63 -4.84 16.95
C TYR A 205 -1.57 -4.29 15.53
N VAL A 206 -0.52 -4.65 14.78
CA VAL A 206 -0.40 -4.32 13.36
C VAL A 206 -1.50 -4.99 12.53
N CYS A 207 -1.86 -6.24 12.84
CA CYS A 207 -3.01 -6.90 12.22
C CYS A 207 -4.33 -6.15 12.48
N ALA A 208 -4.52 -5.61 13.68
CA ALA A 208 -5.70 -4.82 14.02
C ALA A 208 -5.79 -3.53 13.18
N PHE A 209 -4.68 -2.80 13.01
CA PHE A 209 -4.63 -1.65 12.09
C PHE A 209 -4.92 -2.06 10.63
N ILE A 210 -4.30 -3.14 10.15
CA ILE A 210 -4.54 -3.61 8.77
C ILE A 210 -6.01 -3.95 8.57
N LEU A 211 -6.63 -4.65 9.52
CA LEU A 211 -8.06 -4.98 9.46
C LEU A 211 -8.91 -3.70 9.41
N ALA A 212 -8.63 -2.72 10.26
CA ALA A 212 -9.29 -1.41 10.27
C ALA A 212 -9.14 -0.66 8.93
N ILE A 213 -7.96 -0.75 8.31
CA ILE A 213 -7.65 -0.09 7.03
C ILE A 213 -8.40 -0.73 5.85
N VAL A 214 -8.51 -2.06 5.82
CA VAL A 214 -9.11 -2.76 4.67
C VAL A 214 -10.62 -2.94 4.80
N PHE A 215 -11.20 -2.83 6.02
CA PHE A 215 -12.61 -3.16 6.27
C PHE A 215 -13.58 -2.45 5.32
N THR A 216 -13.67 -1.11 5.39
CA THR A 216 -14.66 -0.35 4.60
C THR A 216 -14.42 -0.49 3.09
N PRO A 217 -13.18 -0.38 2.56
CA PRO A 217 -12.92 -0.64 1.14
C PRO A 217 -13.37 -2.05 0.70
N VAL A 218 -13.14 -3.08 1.52
CA VAL A 218 -13.56 -4.46 1.23
C VAL A 218 -15.07 -4.60 1.25
N VAL A 219 -15.76 -4.05 2.26
CA VAL A 219 -17.24 -4.04 2.33
C VAL A 219 -17.84 -3.38 1.09
N LEU A 220 -17.36 -2.19 0.73
CA LEU A 220 -17.80 -1.48 -0.47
C LEU A 220 -17.48 -2.26 -1.76
N GLY A 221 -16.35 -2.96 -1.81
CA GLY A 221 -15.98 -3.87 -2.89
C GLY A 221 -16.93 -5.06 -3.02
N ILE A 222 -17.28 -5.71 -1.91
CA ILE A 222 -18.24 -6.82 -1.85
C ILE A 222 -19.61 -6.35 -2.31
N PHE A 223 -20.09 -5.23 -1.80
CA PHE A 223 -21.40 -4.69 -2.17
C PHE A 223 -21.45 -4.31 -3.65
N THR A 224 -20.36 -3.75 -4.18
CA THR A 224 -20.19 -3.49 -5.62
C THR A 224 -20.31 -4.79 -6.44
N TYR A 225 -19.64 -5.86 -6.00
CA TYR A 225 -19.67 -7.16 -6.68
C TYR A 225 -21.04 -7.82 -6.63
N MET A 226 -21.73 -7.73 -5.49
CA MET A 226 -23.07 -8.29 -5.27
C MET A 226 -24.21 -7.43 -5.83
N GLY A 227 -23.91 -6.22 -6.32
CA GLY A 227 -24.94 -5.28 -6.80
C GLY A 227 -25.83 -4.69 -5.68
N ILE A 228 -25.35 -4.67 -4.43
CA ILE A 228 -26.08 -4.15 -3.27
C ILE A 228 -25.95 -2.63 -3.24
N ASN A 229 -26.98 -1.92 -3.72
CA ASN A 229 -27.07 -0.45 -3.69
C ASN A 229 -28.04 0.01 -2.61
N ASN A 230 -27.76 -0.31 -1.34
CA ASN A 230 -28.61 0.03 -0.22
C ASN A 230 -27.80 0.75 0.89
N PRO A 231 -28.00 2.07 1.08
CA PRO A 231 -27.24 2.84 2.07
C PRO A 231 -27.52 2.39 3.50
N LEU A 232 -28.75 1.97 3.83
CA LEU A 232 -29.08 1.53 5.18
C LEU A 232 -28.28 0.28 5.57
N ILE A 233 -28.16 -0.68 4.65
CA ILE A 233 -27.36 -1.90 4.88
C ILE A 233 -25.89 -1.55 5.03
N PHE A 234 -25.38 -0.62 4.21
CA PHE A 234 -23.99 -0.16 4.31
C PHE A 234 -23.71 0.49 5.66
N TYR A 235 -24.48 1.51 6.06
CA TYR A 235 -24.26 2.20 7.33
C TYR A 235 -24.48 1.28 8.54
N LEU A 236 -25.42 0.33 8.48
CA LEU A 236 -25.56 -0.68 9.53
C LEU A 236 -24.31 -1.56 9.63
N THR A 237 -23.72 -1.96 8.50
CA THR A 237 -22.47 -2.73 8.47
C THR A 237 -21.32 -1.93 9.07
N GLU A 238 -21.21 -0.65 8.75
CA GLU A 238 -20.17 0.23 9.32
C GLU A 238 -20.36 0.49 10.82
N ILE A 239 -21.61 0.58 11.31
CA ILE A 239 -21.91 0.69 12.73
C ILE A 239 -21.53 -0.59 13.47
N ILE A 240 -21.86 -1.76 12.92
CA ILE A 240 -21.47 -3.06 13.48
C ILE A 240 -19.93 -3.17 13.51
N GLY A 241 -19.25 -2.77 12.43
CA GLY A 241 -17.79 -2.70 12.35
C GLY A 241 -17.22 -1.78 13.43
N LEU A 242 -17.80 -0.59 13.63
CA LEU A 242 -17.39 0.35 14.67
C LEU A 242 -17.53 -0.26 16.07
N CYS A 243 -18.66 -0.89 16.37
CA CYS A 243 -18.88 -1.59 17.64
C CYS A 243 -17.87 -2.71 17.86
N PHE A 244 -17.54 -3.47 16.81
CA PHE A 244 -16.50 -4.50 16.88
C PHE A 244 -15.14 -3.90 17.24
N PHE A 245 -14.67 -2.89 16.51
CA PHE A 245 -13.36 -2.27 16.80
C PHE A 245 -13.31 -1.63 18.19
N MET A 246 -14.37 -0.94 18.62
CA MET A 246 -14.45 -0.38 19.98
C MET A 246 -14.40 -1.45 21.08
N ALA A 247 -14.95 -2.65 20.82
CA ALA A 247 -15.03 -3.71 21.81
C ALA A 247 -13.72 -4.52 21.94
N VAL A 248 -12.98 -4.68 20.85
CA VAL A 248 -11.86 -5.65 20.78
C VAL A 248 -10.50 -5.04 20.46
N THR A 249 -10.44 -3.76 20.09
CA THR A 249 -9.20 -3.08 19.72
C THR A 249 -8.98 -1.80 20.52
N PRO A 250 -7.73 -1.36 20.71
CA PRO A 250 -7.46 -0.06 21.31
C PRO A 250 -8.04 1.11 20.50
N ILE A 251 -8.19 2.26 21.18
CA ILE A 251 -8.92 3.42 20.65
C ILE A 251 -8.31 3.97 19.37
N ASP A 252 -6.99 3.94 19.22
CA ASP A 252 -6.27 4.41 18.05
C ASP A 252 -6.53 3.55 16.80
N VAL A 253 -6.67 2.23 16.94
CA VAL A 253 -7.12 1.35 15.85
C VAL A 253 -8.55 1.71 15.43
N THR A 254 -9.43 1.94 16.40
CA THR A 254 -10.81 2.40 16.14
C THR A 254 -10.83 3.75 15.43
N LEU A 255 -9.96 4.69 15.82
CA LEU A 255 -9.84 5.98 15.15
C LEU A 255 -9.38 5.83 13.69
N ILE A 256 -8.43 4.93 13.41
CA ILE A 256 -8.00 4.64 12.03
C ILE A 256 -9.16 4.05 11.23
N TYR A 257 -9.93 3.12 11.78
CA TYR A 257 -11.14 2.59 11.13
C TYR A 257 -12.11 3.73 10.77
N VAL A 258 -12.42 4.62 11.72
CA VAL A 258 -13.31 5.77 11.49
C VAL A 258 -12.77 6.69 10.40
N ILE A 259 -11.48 7.02 10.44
CA ILE A 259 -10.82 7.89 9.45
C ILE A 259 -10.90 7.28 8.04
N ILE A 260 -10.65 5.97 7.91
CA ILE A 260 -10.72 5.27 6.63
C ILE A 260 -12.16 5.18 6.12
N SER A 261 -13.12 4.93 7.02
CA SER A 261 -14.54 4.88 6.69
C SER A 261 -15.03 6.23 6.15
N ILE A 262 -14.73 7.32 6.87
CA ILE A 262 -15.06 8.68 6.47
C ILE A 262 -14.39 9.01 5.14
N THR A 263 -13.10 8.68 4.96
CA THR A 263 -12.39 8.93 3.71
C THR A 263 -13.03 8.20 2.53
N SER A 264 -13.46 6.95 2.73
CA SER A 264 -14.15 6.13 1.72
C SER A 264 -15.49 6.73 1.34
N ILE A 265 -16.25 7.27 2.31
CA ILE A 265 -17.52 7.97 2.07
C ILE A 265 -17.29 9.28 1.32
N LEU A 266 -16.35 10.10 1.78
CA LEU A 266 -16.03 11.40 1.18
C LEU A 266 -15.56 11.25 -0.27
N ILE A 267 -14.67 10.30 -0.55
CA ILE A 267 -14.18 10.08 -1.91
C ILE A 267 -15.29 9.54 -2.82
N SER A 268 -16.18 8.72 -2.29
CA SER A 268 -17.33 8.20 -3.04
C SER A 268 -18.29 9.33 -3.42
N ASN A 269 -18.61 10.23 -2.49
CA ASN A 269 -19.44 11.41 -2.75
C ASN A 269 -18.77 12.35 -3.76
N TYR A 270 -17.47 12.59 -3.62
CA TYR A 270 -16.69 13.39 -4.57
C TYR A 270 -16.68 12.79 -5.98
N ALA A 271 -16.64 11.46 -6.09
CA ALA A 271 -16.62 10.75 -7.35
C ALA A 271 -17.94 10.81 -8.14
N GLY A 272 -19.06 10.91 -7.43
CA GLY A 272 -20.41 10.93 -7.98
C GLY A 272 -20.84 9.60 -8.62
N GLU A 273 -21.96 9.65 -9.35
CA GLU A 273 -22.68 8.47 -9.90
C GLU A 273 -21.85 7.56 -10.80
N SER A 274 -20.76 8.08 -11.36
CA SER A 274 -19.84 7.29 -12.21
C SER A 274 -18.98 6.28 -11.44
N PHE A 275 -18.95 6.35 -10.10
CA PHE A 275 -18.14 5.49 -9.26
C PHE A 275 -19.03 4.56 -8.44
N ALA A 276 -18.73 3.25 -8.46
CA ALA A 276 -19.62 2.23 -7.93
C ALA A 276 -20.00 2.42 -6.45
N TRP A 277 -19.09 2.93 -5.62
CA TRP A 277 -19.36 3.17 -4.21
C TRP A 277 -20.41 4.26 -3.97
N TYR A 278 -20.58 5.21 -4.89
CA TYR A 278 -21.54 6.32 -4.73
C TYR A 278 -22.97 5.82 -4.53
N ASN A 279 -23.43 4.89 -5.37
CA ASN A 279 -24.80 4.36 -5.30
C ASN A 279 -25.04 3.49 -4.06
N ILE A 280 -23.97 2.99 -3.44
CA ILE A 280 -24.04 2.22 -2.20
C ILE A 280 -24.32 3.15 -1.02
N ILE A 281 -23.67 4.31 -0.97
CA ILE A 281 -23.68 5.20 0.21
C ILE A 281 -24.72 6.33 0.14
N LYS A 282 -25.28 6.62 -1.05
CA LYS A 282 -26.20 7.73 -1.28
C LYS A 282 -27.50 7.54 -0.48
N LEU A 283 -27.68 8.36 0.55
CA LEU A 283 -28.97 8.50 1.23
C LEU A 283 -29.93 9.22 0.27
N LYS A 284 -31.13 8.66 0.09
CA LYS A 284 -32.21 9.29 -0.67
C LYS A 284 -32.81 10.46 0.09
#